data_AF-A0A533UNI3-F1
#
_entry.id   AF-A0A533UNI3-F1
#
_cell.length_a   1.000
_cell.length_b   1.000
_cell.length_c   1.000
_cell.angle_alpha   90.00
_cell.angle_beta   90.00
_cell.angle_gamma   90.00
#
_symmetry.space_group_name_H-M   'P 1'
#
loop_
_entity.id
_entity.type
_entity.pdbx_description
1 polymer ?
#
loop_
_entity_poly.entity_id
_entity_poly.type
_entity_poly.pdbx_seq_one_letter_code
_entity_poly.pdbx_strand_id
1 'polypeptide(L)'
;MLNFSLDIIGNEWIIIAFVAIVLFLGTKRLPDASRKIGKILGEYNKTKNMVQNELQKANVGYNISVQGPVETERQKLETIARSLGIDFSNKTDEELKNLIESKMGRPSPQGTDNPTS
;
A
#
# COMPACT_ATOMS: atom_id res chain seq x y z
N MET A 1 -18.19 -42.32 -8.19
CA MET A 1 -16.88 -42.12 -7.54
C MET A 1 -16.76 -40.64 -7.24
N LEU A 2 -16.62 -40.25 -5.97
CA LEU A 2 -16.47 -38.84 -5.61
C LEU A 2 -15.12 -38.38 -6.16
N ASN A 3 -15.14 -37.59 -7.22
CA ASN A 3 -13.95 -36.95 -7.76
C ASN A 3 -13.55 -35.86 -6.76
N PHE A 4 -12.73 -36.24 -5.77
CA PHE A 4 -11.96 -35.34 -4.95
C PHE A 4 -10.80 -34.76 -5.77
N SER A 5 -11.11 -34.08 -6.87
CA SER A 5 -10.19 -33.05 -7.39
C SER A 5 -10.23 -31.93 -6.36
N LEU A 6 -9.40 -32.06 -5.32
CA LEU A 6 -9.12 -30.98 -4.40
C LEU A 6 -8.64 -29.79 -5.25
N ASP A 7 -9.33 -28.66 -5.12
CA ASP A 7 -8.85 -27.35 -5.57
C ASP A 7 -7.65 -26.95 -4.69
N ILE A 8 -6.54 -27.67 -4.88
CA ILE A 8 -5.32 -27.81 -4.07
C ILE A 8 -4.56 -26.50 -3.81
N ILE A 9 -5.05 -25.35 -4.27
CA ILE A 9 -4.35 -24.06 -4.23
C ILE A 9 -5.01 -23.06 -3.28
N GLY A 10 -6.27 -23.27 -2.85
CA GLY A 10 -7.01 -22.26 -2.07
C GLY A 10 -7.48 -22.73 -0.70
N ASN A 11 -8.61 -23.45 -0.68
CA ASN A 11 -9.38 -23.64 0.54
C ASN A 11 -8.85 -24.76 1.46
N GLU A 12 -8.25 -25.83 0.91
CA GLU A 12 -7.73 -26.90 1.76
C GLU A 12 -6.48 -26.49 2.56
N TRP A 13 -5.60 -25.66 1.99
CA TRP A 13 -4.44 -25.13 2.72
C TRP A 13 -4.85 -24.29 3.93
N ILE A 14 -5.93 -23.51 3.80
CA ILE A 14 -6.49 -22.75 4.92
C ILE A 14 -6.97 -23.68 6.03
N ILE A 15 -7.65 -24.77 5.67
CA ILE A 15 -8.14 -25.76 6.64
C ILE A 15 -6.96 -26.49 7.30
N ILE A 16 -5.96 -26.93 6.53
CA ILE A 16 -4.76 -27.61 7.05
C ILE A 16 -4.00 -26.69 8.01
N ALA A 17 -3.79 -25.43 7.62
CA ALA A 17 -3.12 -24.43 8.47
C ALA A 17 -3.92 -24.17 9.75
N PHE A 18 -5.24 -24.04 9.66
CA PHE A 18 -6.11 -23.86 10.82
C PHE A 18 -6.02 -25.04 11.79
N VAL A 19 -6.12 -26.27 11.29
CA VAL A 19 -6.00 -27.48 12.10
C VAL A 19 -4.62 -27.59 12.75
N ALA A 20 -3.55 -27.30 12.01
CA ALA A 20 -2.18 -27.29 12.55
C ALA A 20 -2.03 -26.26 13.69
N ILE A 21 -2.56 -25.05 13.51
CA ILE A 21 -2.55 -24.01 14.55
C ILE A 21 -3.38 -24.44 15.76
N VAL A 22 -4.57 -25.01 15.56
CA VAL A 22 -5.45 -25.47 16.65
C VAL A 22 -4.80 -26.59 17.45
N LEU A 23 -4.11 -27.53 16.79
CA LEU A 23 -3.40 -28.61 17.46
C LEU A 23 -2.15 -28.11 18.21
N PHE A 24 -1.40 -27.17 17.63
CA PHE A 24 -0.19 -26.63 18.23
C PHE A 24 -0.46 -25.65 19.39
N LEU A 25 -1.41 -24.71 19.23
CA LEU A 25 -1.82 -23.77 20.29
C LEU A 25 -2.78 -24.40 21.31
N GLY A 26 -3.53 -25.42 20.90
CA GLY A 26 -4.64 -25.98 21.66
C GLY A 26 -5.90 -25.12 21.63
N THR A 27 -7.05 -25.77 21.76
CA THR A 27 -8.39 -25.13 21.71
C THR A 27 -8.65 -24.15 22.85
N LYS A 28 -7.90 -24.22 23.95
CA LYS A 28 -8.02 -23.30 25.10
C LYS A 28 -7.39 -21.94 24.86
N ARG A 29 -6.34 -21.86 24.05
CA ARG A 29 -5.59 -20.60 23.82
C ARG A 29 -6.19 -19.76 22.69
N LEU A 30 -6.84 -20.39 21.73
CA LEU A 30 -7.56 -19.72 20.63
C LEU A 30 -8.62 -18.72 21.11
N PRO A 31 -9.58 -19.06 21.99
CA PRO A 31 -10.61 -18.11 22.43
C PRO A 31 -10.01 -16.93 23.21
N ASP A 32 -8.99 -17.17 24.03
CA ASP A 32 -8.31 -16.10 24.79
C ASP A 32 -7.55 -15.13 23.86
N ALA A 33 -6.85 -15.65 22.85
CA ALA A 33 -6.15 -14.84 21.86
C ALA A 33 -7.14 -14.02 21.01
N SER A 34 -8.22 -14.65 20.51
CA SER A 34 -9.26 -13.97 19.73
C SER A 34 -9.97 -12.89 20.53
N ARG A 35 -10.23 -13.11 21.83
CA ARG A 35 -10.80 -12.08 22.72
C ARG A 35 -9.87 -10.87 22.85
N LYS A 36 -8.56 -11.08 23.00
CA LYS A 36 -7.58 -9.99 23.09
C LYS A 36 -7.45 -9.22 21.77
N ILE A 37 -7.28 -9.94 20.65
CA ILE A 37 -7.16 -9.35 19.31
C ILE A 37 -8.44 -8.60 18.94
N GLY A 38 -9.60 -9.19 19.19
CA GLY A 38 -10.90 -8.56 18.95
C GLY A 38 -11.12 -7.32 19.81
N LYS A 39 -10.70 -7.33 21.08
CA LYS A 39 -10.73 -6.14 21.95
C LYS A 39 -9.85 -5.02 21.42
N ILE A 40 -8.61 -5.33 21.01
CA ILE A 40 -7.66 -4.37 20.45
C ILE A 40 -8.18 -3.78 19.13
N LEU A 41 -8.64 -4.61 18.20
CA LEU A 41 -9.24 -4.15 16.93
C LEU A 41 -10.51 -3.32 17.17
N GLY A 42 -11.33 -3.71 18.15
CA GLY A 42 -12.55 -2.99 18.51
C GLY A 42 -12.26 -1.61 19.12
N GLU A 43 -11.30 -1.53 20.04
CA GLU A 43 -10.84 -0.26 20.61
C GLU A 43 -10.13 0.60 19.57
N TYR A 44 -9.32 0.01 18.69
CA TYR A 44 -8.67 0.69 17.58
C TYR A 44 -9.68 1.29 16.60
N ASN A 45 -10.72 0.54 16.21
CA ASN A 45 -11.74 1.05 15.28
C ASN A 45 -12.56 2.19 15.92
N LYS A 46 -12.90 2.08 17.21
CA LYS A 46 -13.56 3.15 17.97
C LYS A 46 -12.67 4.40 18.04
N THR A 47 -11.39 4.22 18.38
CA THR A 47 -10.42 5.32 18.50
C THR A 47 -10.15 5.95 17.14
N LYS A 48 -9.99 5.16 16.07
CA LYS A 48 -9.83 5.66 14.71
C LYS A 48 -11.02 6.51 14.29
N ASN A 49 -12.26 6.09 14.56
CA ASN A 49 -13.44 6.88 14.23
C ASN A 49 -13.51 8.18 15.04
N MET A 50 -13.18 8.15 16.34
CA MET A 50 -13.13 9.35 17.17
C MET A 50 -12.00 10.29 16.72
N VAL A 51 -10.79 9.78 16.53
CA VAL A 51 -9.61 10.53 16.07
C VAL A 51 -9.83 11.07 14.66
N GLN A 52 -10.41 10.31 13.73
CA GLN A 52 -10.71 10.81 12.39
C GLN A 52 -11.77 11.91 12.44
N ASN A 53 -12.82 11.74 13.23
CA ASN A 53 -13.87 12.75 13.37
C ASN A 53 -13.37 14.00 14.11
N GLU A 54 -12.49 13.84 15.10
CA GLU A 54 -11.87 14.96 15.82
C GLU A 54 -10.79 15.64 14.98
N LEU A 55 -9.96 14.92 14.23
CA LEU A 55 -8.99 15.52 13.29
C LEU A 55 -9.68 16.22 12.13
N GLN A 56 -10.78 15.65 11.61
CA GLN A 56 -11.59 16.26 10.56
C GLN A 56 -12.34 17.51 11.06
N LYS A 57 -12.82 17.50 12.32
CA LYS A 57 -13.48 18.67 12.93
C LYS A 57 -12.49 19.71 13.44
N ALA A 58 -11.30 19.31 13.89
CA ALA A 58 -10.28 20.20 14.41
C ALA A 58 -9.55 20.97 13.32
N ASN A 59 -9.72 20.61 12.04
CA ASN A 59 -9.23 21.36 10.89
C ASN A 59 -7.76 21.82 11.06
N VAL A 60 -6.91 20.97 11.65
CA VAL A 60 -5.47 21.15 11.58
C VAL A 60 -5.12 20.75 10.17
N GLY A 61 -4.96 21.76 9.30
CA GLY A 61 -4.68 21.66 7.88
C GLY A 61 -3.34 20.99 7.57
N TYR A 62 -3.16 19.75 7.97
CA TYR A 62 -2.15 18.86 7.45
C TYR A 62 -2.87 17.85 6.55
N ASN A 63 -2.85 18.16 5.26
CA ASN A 63 -3.12 17.20 4.20
C ASN A 63 -2.04 16.10 4.24
N ILE A 64 -2.04 15.25 5.26
CA ILE A 64 -1.36 13.95 5.16
C ILE A 64 -2.25 13.11 4.25
N SER A 65 -2.13 13.40 2.96
CA SER A 65 -2.46 12.43 1.93
C SER A 65 -1.57 11.25 2.25
N VAL A 66 -2.13 10.22 2.89
CA VAL A 66 -1.54 8.90 2.99
C VAL A 66 -1.49 8.35 1.57
N GLN A 67 -0.58 8.89 0.76
CA GLN A 67 -0.06 8.19 -0.40
C GLN A 67 0.74 7.07 0.24
N GLY A 68 0.28 5.83 0.05
CA GLY A 68 1.04 4.65 0.42
C GLY A 68 2.40 4.63 -0.29
N PRO A 69 3.12 3.50 -0.27
CA PRO A 69 4.27 3.34 -1.14
C PRO A 69 3.90 3.81 -2.56
N VAL A 70 4.65 4.74 -3.14
CA VAL A 70 4.48 5.12 -4.54
C VAL A 70 4.88 3.92 -5.39
N GLU A 71 3.89 3.12 -5.75
CA GLU A 71 4.10 1.80 -6.36
C GLU A 71 4.51 1.91 -7.82
N THR A 72 4.08 2.97 -8.51
CA THR A 72 4.27 3.12 -9.97
C THR A 72 5.19 4.29 -10.32
N GLU A 73 5.90 4.17 -11.44
CA GLU A 73 6.71 5.25 -12.00
C GLU A 73 5.88 6.51 -12.26
N ARG A 74 4.63 6.33 -12.71
CA ARG A 74 3.70 7.43 -12.91
C ARG A 74 3.42 8.20 -11.61
N GLN A 75 3.16 7.51 -10.50
CA GLN A 75 2.94 8.18 -9.21
C GLN A 75 4.17 8.96 -8.72
N LYS A 76 5.39 8.45 -8.98
CA LYS A 76 6.62 9.20 -8.67
C LYS A 76 6.69 10.50 -9.47
N LEU A 77 6.39 10.45 -10.77
CA LEU A 77 6.33 11.64 -11.62
C LEU A 77 5.27 12.62 -11.14
N GLU A 78 4.07 12.16 -10.79
CA GLU A 78 2.99 13.01 -10.26
C GLU A 78 3.35 13.65 -8.91
N THR A 79 4.08 12.94 -8.06
CA THR A 79 4.57 13.47 -6.77
C THR A 79 5.56 14.61 -6.99
N ILE A 80 6.51 14.43 -7.91
CA ILE A 80 7.49 15.46 -8.27
C ILE A 80 6.78 16.63 -8.95
N ALA A 81 5.88 16.37 -9.88
CA ALA A 81 5.10 17.39 -10.58
C ALA A 81 4.27 18.25 -9.61
N ARG A 82 3.59 17.61 -8.65
CA ARG A 82 2.86 18.29 -7.57
C ARG A 82 3.78 19.18 -6.74
N SER A 83 4.99 18.71 -6.44
CA SER A 83 6.00 19.49 -5.70
C SER A 83 6.52 20.69 -6.50
N LEU A 84 6.55 20.58 -7.84
CA LEU A 84 6.97 21.63 -8.77
C LEU A 84 5.81 22.54 -9.26
N GLY A 85 4.57 22.27 -8.83
CA GLY A 85 3.38 23.01 -9.29
C GLY A 85 3.02 22.76 -10.76
N ILE A 86 3.37 21.60 -11.31
CA ILE A 86 3.08 21.19 -12.68
C ILE A 86 1.74 20.43 -12.71
N ASP A 87 0.83 20.84 -13.58
CA ASP A 87 -0.43 20.11 -13.84
C ASP A 87 -0.16 18.87 -14.72
N PHE A 88 -0.65 17.72 -14.28
CA PHE A 88 -0.40 16.40 -14.87
C PHE A 88 -1.68 15.67 -15.32
N SER A 89 -2.88 16.27 -15.15
CA SER A 89 -4.16 15.59 -15.38
C SER A 89 -4.42 15.16 -16.83
N ASN A 90 -3.78 15.78 -17.81
CA ASN A 90 -3.94 15.48 -19.23
C ASN A 90 -2.60 15.26 -19.95
N LYS A 91 -1.60 14.74 -19.23
CA LYS A 91 -0.24 14.54 -19.77
C LYS A 91 0.13 13.08 -19.74
N THR A 92 0.69 12.59 -20.84
CA THR A 92 1.34 11.27 -20.88
C THR A 92 2.58 11.26 -19.96
N ASP A 93 3.09 10.07 -19.67
CA ASP A 93 4.23 9.87 -18.77
C ASP A 93 5.49 10.55 -19.30
N GLU A 94 5.70 10.50 -20.62
CA GLU A 94 6.81 11.17 -21.29
C GLU A 94 6.69 12.69 -21.26
N GLU A 95 5.51 13.24 -21.52
CA GLU A 95 5.27 14.67 -21.45
C GLU A 95 5.46 15.20 -20.03
N LEU A 96 4.96 14.47 -19.03
CA LEU A 96 5.10 14.84 -17.63
C LEU A 96 6.57 14.84 -17.20
N LYS A 97 7.32 13.80 -17.58
CA LYS A 97 8.75 13.70 -17.33
C LYS A 97 9.52 14.85 -17.96
N ASN A 98 9.29 15.15 -19.23
CA ASN A 98 9.93 16.27 -19.92
C ASN A 98 9.64 17.63 -19.24
N LEU A 99 8.42 17.83 -18.76
CA LEU A 99 8.04 19.04 -18.02
C LEU A 99 8.75 19.16 -16.68
N ILE A 100 8.83 18.06 -15.92
CA ILE A 100 9.59 17.99 -14.67
C ILE A 100 11.06 18.31 -14.92
N GLU A 101 11.67 17.66 -15.93
CA GLU A 101 13.06 17.89 -16.32
C GLU A 101 13.32 19.35 -16.71
N SER A 102 12.41 19.96 -17.47
CA SER A 102 12.52 21.36 -17.89
C SER A 102 12.43 22.34 -16.71
N LYS A 103 11.62 22.02 -15.69
CA LYS A 103 11.44 22.85 -14.50
C LYS A 103 12.56 22.70 -13.48
N MET A 104 13.20 21.53 -13.39
CA MET A 104 14.30 21.30 -12.46
C MET A 104 15.66 21.82 -12.95
N GLY A 105 15.85 21.99 -14.27
CA GLY A 105 17.11 22.43 -14.86
C GLY A 105 18.19 21.33 -14.80
N ARG A 106 18.66 20.86 -15.95
CA ARG A 106 19.61 19.73 -16.06
C ARG A 106 20.89 19.93 -15.23
N PRO A 107 21.42 18.83 -14.70
CA PRO A 107 22.54 18.20 -15.41
C PRO A 107 22.18 16.80 -15.92
N SER A 108 22.57 16.53 -17.16
CA SER A 108 22.46 15.25 -17.84
C SER A 108 23.21 14.13 -17.08
N PRO A 109 22.71 12.88 -17.06
CA PRO A 109 23.60 11.73 -16.98
C PRO A 109 24.24 11.56 -18.37
N GLN A 110 25.45 12.11 -18.53
CA GLN A 110 26.35 11.71 -19.59
C GLN A 110 27.28 10.61 -19.04
N GLY A 111 27.32 9.48 -19.73
CA GLY A 111 28.34 8.45 -19.60
C GLY A 111 27.76 7.05 -19.47
N THR A 112 28.17 6.04 -20.21
CA THR A 112 29.23 5.90 -21.22
C THR A 112 29.04 4.49 -21.77
N ASP A 113 28.59 4.32 -23.01
CA ASP A 113 29.30 3.43 -23.93
C ASP A 113 28.68 3.49 -25.35
N ASN A 114 29.30 4.26 -26.25
CA ASN A 114 29.66 3.71 -27.55
C ASN A 114 30.83 4.50 -28.14
N PRO A 115 31.78 3.84 -28.81
CA PRO A 115 31.73 3.93 -30.25
C PRO A 115 31.96 2.58 -30.95
N THR A 116 31.21 2.42 -32.03
CA THR A 116 31.31 1.42 -33.08
C THR A 116 32.74 1.23 -33.60
N SER A 117 33.16 -0.03 -33.70
CA SER A 117 33.74 -0.63 -34.91
C SER A 117 33.43 -2.12 -34.91
#